data_AF-A0A8C4HQE7-F1
#
_entry.id   AF-A0A8C4HQE7-F1
#
_cell.length_a   1.000
_cell.length_b   1.000
_cell.length_c   1.000
_cell.angle_alpha   90.00
_cell.angle_beta   90.00
_cell.angle_gamma   90.00
#
_symmetry.space_group_name_H-M   'P 1'
#
loop_
_entity.id
_entity.type
_entity.pdbx_description
1 polymer ?
#
loop_
_entity_poly.entity_id
_entity_poly.type
_entity_poly.pdbx_seq_one_letter_code
_entity_poly.pdbx_strand_id
1 'polypeptide(L)'
;MDRQNVAWILMLLLLLILGVAETTDPLTDLENIAGKLVFYQMEGNATFVRDTGELASDVPTETMFELFDPQKNFSTAKFTYTWDLGNGEVIQGTEPVVRYHYPESGNYTLRLKVGVNVTKYAPLLTDFYSMDVQVLDAIKNIELRGPSDYEVSQNTSMAFHVDGSPPIWVCWRFLTNCIPDMSAGCTLTMLYENTLRLNHTFTSTGVHCLDISVRNDISKLQSSFSIYVKRSNNTHMFFILSCAAVLVATFSFITVIACRPLHHNKSQIAASSNAVFLKNQDSDYQSSILFNFSKVERGEKEPLLLQYGSQYSS
;
A
#
# COMPACT_ATOMS: atom_id res chain seq x y z
N MET A 1 82.84 29.11 28.35
CA MET A 1 81.43 28.78 28.63
C MET A 1 81.16 29.12 30.07
N ASP A 2 80.36 30.17 30.29
CA ASP A 2 80.17 30.80 31.60
C ASP A 2 79.49 29.90 32.62
N ARG A 3 80.11 29.83 33.80
CA ARG A 3 79.70 29.03 34.97
C ARG A 3 78.35 29.48 35.55
N GLN A 4 77.84 30.64 35.13
CA GLN A 4 76.60 31.24 35.57
C GLN A 4 75.36 30.66 34.85
N ASN A 5 75.51 30.18 33.60
CA ASN A 5 74.44 29.52 32.86
C ASN A 5 74.15 28.11 33.38
N VAL A 6 75.15 27.41 33.91
CA VAL A 6 74.98 26.04 34.46
C VAL A 6 74.16 26.06 35.75
N ALA A 7 74.35 27.08 36.59
CA ALA A 7 73.60 27.23 37.84
C ALA A 7 72.10 27.56 37.59
N TRP A 8 71.82 28.36 36.56
CA TRP A 8 70.45 28.69 36.15
C TRP A 8 69.72 27.48 35.57
N ILE A 9 70.40 26.66 34.77
CA ILE A 9 69.85 25.42 34.21
C ILE A 9 69.60 24.38 35.31
N LEU A 10 70.50 24.25 36.29
CA LEU A 10 70.28 23.36 37.43
C LEU A 10 69.12 23.81 38.33
N MET A 11 68.95 25.11 38.56
CA MET A 11 67.81 25.64 39.32
C MET A 11 66.48 25.44 38.58
N LEU A 12 66.45 25.59 37.25
CA LEU A 12 65.26 25.30 36.44
C LEU A 12 64.92 23.80 36.47
N LEU A 13 65.91 22.92 36.41
CA LEU A 13 65.71 21.48 36.59
C LEU A 13 65.22 21.14 38.00
N LEU A 14 65.71 21.82 39.04
CA LEU A 14 65.26 21.68 40.43
C LEU A 14 63.89 22.30 40.73
N LEU A 15 63.33 23.11 39.84
CA LEU A 15 61.94 23.57 39.92
C LEU A 15 60.99 22.64 39.15
N LEU A 16 61.50 21.90 38.17
CA LEU A 16 60.74 20.90 37.41
C LEU A 16 60.57 19.55 38.16
N ILE A 17 61.46 19.20 39.09
CA ILE A 17 61.33 17.99 39.92
C ILE A 17 60.48 18.17 41.19
N LEU A 18 60.05 19.39 41.50
CA LEU A 18 59.05 19.71 42.53
C LEU A 18 57.68 19.87 41.86
N GLY A 19 57.39 19.03 40.87
CA GLY A 19 56.03 18.69 40.52
C GLY A 19 55.41 18.06 41.76
N VAL A 20 54.46 18.78 42.35
CA VAL A 20 53.55 18.32 43.39
C VAL A 20 53.14 16.90 43.03
N ALA A 21 53.60 15.92 43.82
CA ALA A 21 52.99 14.60 43.83
C ALA A 21 51.59 14.83 44.40
N GLU A 22 50.67 15.16 43.51
CA GLU A 22 49.25 15.06 43.76
C GLU A 22 49.03 13.55 43.93
N THR A 23 49.06 13.12 45.19
CA THR A 23 48.49 11.84 45.58
C THR A 23 47.01 11.96 45.26
N THR A 24 46.63 11.64 44.03
CA THR A 24 45.27 11.32 43.68
C THR A 24 44.88 10.15 44.58
N ASP A 25 44.14 10.50 45.62
CA ASP A 25 43.44 9.54 46.46
C ASP A 25 42.64 8.65 45.48
N PRO A 26 42.84 7.32 45.43
CA PRO A 26 42.14 6.45 44.47
C PRO A 26 40.61 6.49 44.62
N LEU A 27 40.09 7.24 45.59
CA LEU A 27 38.69 7.42 45.89
C LEU A 27 38.03 8.60 45.14
N THR A 28 38.77 9.52 44.52
CA THR A 28 38.18 10.71 43.87
C THR A 28 37.67 10.48 42.44
N ASP A 29 38.00 9.35 41.80
CA ASP A 29 37.57 9.02 40.43
C ASP A 29 36.26 8.21 40.34
N LEU A 30 35.59 7.95 41.47
CA LEU A 30 34.37 7.15 41.51
C LEU A 30 33.10 8.01 41.35
N GLU A 31 33.12 9.03 40.49
CA GLU A 31 32.00 9.97 40.39
C GLU A 31 30.75 9.34 39.75
N ASN A 32 30.89 8.42 38.80
CA ASN A 32 29.76 7.78 38.10
C ASN A 32 29.97 6.28 37.87
N ILE A 33 28.88 5.49 37.88
CA ILE A 33 28.92 4.05 37.65
C ILE A 33 28.76 3.83 36.15
N ALA A 34 29.85 3.77 35.39
CA ALA A 34 29.77 3.62 33.93
C ALA A 34 29.12 2.29 33.50
N GLY A 35 28.22 2.35 32.51
CA GLY A 35 27.56 1.17 31.94
C GLY A 35 26.58 1.53 30.82
N LYS A 36 25.87 0.52 30.31
CA LYS A 36 24.82 0.71 29.30
C LYS A 36 23.65 -0.25 29.50
N LEU A 37 22.49 0.12 28.99
CA LEU A 37 21.31 -0.74 28.94
C LEU A 37 21.28 -1.52 27.63
N VAL A 38 20.94 -2.80 27.71
CA VAL A 38 20.81 -3.70 26.56
C VAL A 38 19.51 -4.48 26.70
N PHE A 39 18.81 -4.67 25.59
CA PHE A 39 17.50 -5.34 25.55
C PHE A 39 17.58 -6.59 24.68
N TYR A 40 17.12 -7.72 25.20
CA TYR A 40 17.03 -8.98 24.47
C TYR A 40 15.58 -9.44 24.38
N GLN A 41 15.08 -9.63 23.16
CA GLN A 41 13.76 -10.22 22.91
C GLN A 41 13.90 -11.58 22.25
N MET A 42 13.18 -12.57 22.78
CA MET A 42 13.17 -13.93 22.24
C MET A 42 11.89 -14.15 21.42
N GLU A 43 12.05 -14.48 20.15
CA GLU A 43 10.94 -14.86 19.27
C GLU A 43 11.26 -16.24 18.65
N GLY A 44 10.54 -17.27 19.12
CA GLY A 44 10.86 -18.66 18.80
C GLY A 44 12.25 -19.05 19.31
N ASN A 45 13.15 -19.42 18.39
CA ASN A 45 14.54 -19.80 18.71
C ASN A 45 15.54 -18.66 18.49
N ALA A 46 15.09 -17.48 18.06
CA ALA A 46 15.94 -16.34 17.76
C ALA A 46 15.95 -15.34 18.91
N THR A 47 17.13 -14.80 19.22
CA THR A 47 17.31 -13.71 20.18
C THR A 47 17.68 -12.45 19.43
N PHE A 48 16.88 -11.40 19.61
CA PHE A 48 17.07 -10.09 18.99
C PHE A 48 17.60 -9.10 20.03
N VAL A 49 18.71 -8.44 19.70
CA VAL A 49 19.26 -7.34 20.49
C VAL A 49 18.60 -6.03 20.02
N ARG A 50 17.99 -5.28 20.95
CA ARG A 50 17.19 -4.08 20.68
C ARG A 50 17.82 -2.84 21.31
N ASP A 51 19.07 -2.55 20.96
CA ASP A 51 19.86 -1.45 21.53
C ASP A 51 19.29 -0.05 21.23
N THR A 52 18.41 0.05 20.22
CA THR A 52 17.78 1.30 19.77
C THR A 52 16.48 1.64 20.50
N GLY A 53 15.95 0.71 21.32
CA GLY A 53 14.77 0.96 22.17
C GLY A 53 13.43 0.55 21.55
N GLU A 54 13.38 0.03 20.32
CA GLU A 54 12.15 -0.52 19.73
C GLU A 54 11.94 -1.97 20.19
N LEU A 55 10.86 -2.21 20.94
CA LEU A 55 10.52 -3.52 21.49
C LEU A 55 9.20 -4.02 20.91
N ALA A 56 9.06 -5.33 20.73
CA ALA A 56 7.76 -5.95 20.44
C ALA A 56 6.89 -6.04 21.70
N SER A 57 5.62 -5.65 21.59
CA SER A 57 4.59 -5.87 22.61
C SER A 57 4.34 -7.37 22.84
N ASP A 58 3.98 -7.76 24.06
CA ASP A 58 3.62 -9.13 24.43
C ASP A 58 4.74 -10.16 24.16
N VAL A 59 5.99 -9.68 24.07
CA VAL A 59 7.18 -10.52 23.90
C VAL A 59 8.06 -10.40 25.15
N PRO A 60 8.46 -11.52 25.77
CA PRO A 60 9.41 -11.52 26.88
C PRO A 60 10.69 -10.78 26.51
N THR A 61 10.99 -9.73 27.28
CA THR A 61 12.16 -8.89 27.13
C THR A 61 13.04 -9.03 28.36
N GLU A 62 14.29 -9.44 28.14
CA GLU A 62 15.33 -9.41 29.17
C GLU A 62 16.10 -8.09 29.00
N THR A 63 15.96 -7.19 29.97
CA THR A 63 16.69 -5.93 30.01
C THR A 63 17.87 -6.07 30.97
N MET A 64 19.08 -5.80 30.48
CA MET A 64 20.33 -5.98 31.20
C MET A 64 21.06 -4.65 31.33
N PHE A 65 21.62 -4.40 32.51
CA PHE A 65 22.62 -3.35 32.73
C PHE A 65 24.02 -3.95 32.61
N GLU A 66 24.74 -3.57 31.56
CA GLU A 66 26.14 -3.95 31.38
C GLU A 66 27.05 -2.93 32.05
N LEU A 67 27.63 -3.32 33.19
CA LEU A 67 28.62 -2.53 33.91
C LEU A 67 29.91 -2.41 33.10
N PHE A 68 30.41 -1.20 32.92
CA PHE A 68 31.71 -0.92 32.33
C PHE A 68 32.73 -0.58 33.43
N ASP A 69 33.47 -1.59 33.91
CA ASP A 69 34.48 -1.45 34.96
C ASP A 69 35.82 -2.13 34.57
N PRO A 70 36.60 -1.53 33.66
CA PRO A 70 37.87 -2.11 33.21
C PRO A 70 38.92 -2.18 34.32
N GLN A 71 38.87 -1.26 35.30
CA GLN A 71 39.81 -1.19 36.42
C GLN A 71 39.43 -2.12 37.58
N LYS A 72 38.24 -2.73 37.54
CA LYS A 72 37.69 -3.63 38.57
C LYS A 72 37.50 -2.96 39.93
N ASN A 73 37.22 -1.66 39.93
CA ASN A 73 37.00 -0.85 41.11
C ASN A 73 35.77 -1.32 41.92
N PHE A 74 34.82 -2.00 41.25
CA PHE A 74 33.60 -2.51 41.85
C PHE A 74 33.57 -4.03 42.04
N SER A 75 34.69 -4.71 41.85
CA SER A 75 34.77 -6.19 41.88
C SER A 75 34.27 -6.86 43.18
N THR A 76 34.30 -6.14 44.30
CA THR A 76 33.80 -6.62 45.61
C THR A 76 32.57 -5.87 46.10
N ALA A 77 32.08 -4.92 45.30
CA ALA A 77 30.97 -4.07 45.69
C ALA A 77 29.64 -4.81 45.61
N LYS A 78 28.69 -4.43 46.47
CA LYS A 78 27.31 -4.92 46.40
C LYS A 78 26.45 -3.95 45.62
N PHE A 79 25.81 -4.45 44.57
CA PHE A 79 24.92 -3.69 43.73
C PHE A 79 23.46 -3.87 44.15
N THR A 80 22.69 -2.81 43.95
CA THR A 80 21.24 -2.78 44.06
C THR A 80 20.70 -2.08 42.82
N TYR A 81 19.63 -2.62 42.26
CA TYR A 81 19.01 -2.13 41.04
C TYR A 81 17.54 -1.84 41.33
N THR A 82 17.07 -0.67 40.90
CA THR A 82 15.65 -0.32 40.91
C THR A 82 15.25 0.04 39.49
N TRP A 83 14.47 -0.84 38.87
CA TRP A 83 13.94 -0.72 37.52
C TRP A 83 12.56 -0.10 37.60
N ASP A 84 12.39 1.10 37.06
CA ASP A 84 11.10 1.71 36.76
C ASP A 84 10.86 1.56 35.26
N LEU A 85 9.84 0.79 34.90
CA LEU A 85 9.56 0.40 33.51
C LEU A 85 8.77 1.48 32.76
N GLY A 86 8.44 2.61 33.39
CA GLY A 86 7.73 3.73 32.75
C GLY A 86 6.23 3.49 32.57
N ASN A 87 5.71 2.30 32.90
CA ASN A 87 4.29 1.97 32.93
C ASN A 87 3.70 1.98 34.36
N GLY A 88 4.46 2.48 35.34
CA GLY A 88 4.09 2.50 36.75
C GLY A 88 4.55 1.26 37.54
N GLU A 89 5.08 0.23 36.88
CA GLU A 89 5.71 -0.90 37.56
C GLU A 89 7.15 -0.59 37.95
N VAL A 90 7.50 -0.96 39.19
CA VAL A 90 8.83 -0.79 39.74
C VAL A 90 9.32 -2.10 40.33
N ILE A 91 10.48 -2.57 39.87
CA ILE A 91 11.10 -3.84 40.28
C ILE A 91 12.44 -3.53 40.95
N GLN A 92 12.61 -4.01 42.18
CA GLN A 92 13.84 -3.85 42.96
C GLN A 92 14.54 -5.19 43.13
N GLY A 93 15.86 -5.21 43.01
CA GLY A 93 16.63 -6.43 43.15
C GLY A 93 18.14 -6.19 43.24
N THR A 94 18.88 -7.28 43.29
CA THR A 94 20.35 -7.30 43.28
C THR A 94 20.91 -7.80 41.96
N GLU A 95 20.05 -8.28 41.05
CA GLU A 95 20.46 -8.73 39.73
C GLU A 95 20.51 -7.54 38.75
N PRO A 96 21.53 -7.47 37.88
CA PRO A 96 21.63 -6.43 36.84
C PRO A 96 20.66 -6.67 35.68
N VAL A 97 19.70 -7.58 35.84
CA VAL A 97 18.77 -8.02 34.81
C VAL A 97 17.35 -7.96 35.32
N VAL A 98 16.43 -7.54 34.46
CA VAL A 98 14.98 -7.61 34.69
C VAL A 98 14.30 -8.26 33.49
N ARG A 99 13.35 -9.16 33.76
CA ARG A 99 12.57 -9.85 32.74
C ARG A 99 11.14 -9.35 32.80
N TYR A 100 10.68 -8.73 31.72
CA TYR A 100 9.36 -8.13 31.62
C TYR A 100 8.81 -8.20 30.20
N HIS A 101 7.51 -8.12 30.02
CA HIS A 101 6.87 -7.95 28.71
C HIS A 101 5.87 -6.80 28.80
N TYR A 102 5.94 -5.86 27.87
CA TYR A 102 4.96 -4.78 27.79
C TYR A 102 3.70 -5.30 27.09
N PRO A 103 2.52 -5.29 27.74
CA PRO A 103 1.31 -5.84 27.14
C PRO A 103 0.74 -4.96 26.02
N GLU A 104 0.95 -3.65 26.10
CA GLU A 104 0.39 -2.67 25.16
C GLU A 104 1.52 -1.92 24.42
N SER A 105 1.31 -1.69 23.13
CA SER A 105 2.16 -0.80 22.34
C SER A 105 2.07 0.64 22.86
N GLY A 106 3.17 1.39 22.77
CA GLY A 106 3.26 2.73 23.34
C GLY A 106 4.69 3.20 23.54
N ASN A 107 4.81 4.46 23.98
CA ASN A 107 6.09 5.05 24.33
C ASN A 107 6.24 5.03 25.85
N TYR A 108 7.33 4.45 26.33
CA TYR A 108 7.66 4.31 27.74
C TYR A 108 9.03 4.93 28.00
N THR A 109 9.23 5.46 29.21
CA THR A 109 10.55 5.94 29.64
C THR A 109 11.04 5.03 30.75
N LEU A 110 11.93 4.09 30.40
CA LEU A 110 12.56 3.20 31.35
C LEU A 110 13.62 3.97 32.15
N ARG A 111 13.58 3.85 33.48
CA ARG A 111 14.54 4.47 34.39
C ARG A 111 15.15 3.40 35.28
N LEU A 112 16.48 3.36 35.33
CA LEU A 112 17.21 2.47 36.20
C LEU A 112 18.00 3.28 37.21
N LYS A 113 17.80 3.00 38.50
CA LYS A 113 18.67 3.48 39.57
C LYS A 113 19.62 2.35 39.98
N VAL A 114 20.92 2.61 39.89
CA VAL A 114 21.98 1.70 40.32
C VAL A 114 22.58 2.21 41.61
N GLY A 115 22.54 1.42 42.69
CA GLY A 115 23.18 1.72 43.96
C GLY A 115 24.34 0.77 44.23
N VAL A 116 25.50 1.31 44.63
CA VAL A 116 26.74 0.55 44.86
C VAL A 116 27.27 0.79 46.26
N ASN A 117 27.47 -0.32 46.97
CA ASN A 117 28.09 -0.33 48.29
C ASN A 117 29.46 -1.00 48.20
N VAL A 118 30.52 -0.19 48.12
CA VAL A 118 31.91 -0.65 47.99
C VAL A 118 32.46 -1.15 49.33
N THR A 119 32.21 -0.42 50.42
CA THR A 119 32.58 -0.83 51.78
C THR A 119 31.54 -0.35 52.80
N LYS A 120 31.49 -0.97 53.98
CA LYS A 120 30.56 -0.59 55.07
C LYS A 120 30.68 0.88 55.50
N TYR A 121 31.82 1.52 55.24
CA TYR A 121 32.14 2.87 55.69
C TYR A 121 32.18 3.90 54.56
N ALA A 122 32.13 3.46 53.29
CA ALA A 122 32.04 4.35 52.15
C ALA A 122 30.58 4.83 51.98
N PRO A 123 30.38 6.07 51.50
CA PRO A 123 29.06 6.53 51.10
C PRO A 123 28.50 5.65 49.97
N LEU A 124 27.18 5.43 49.97
CA LEU A 124 26.49 4.72 48.90
C LEU A 124 26.61 5.54 47.61
N LEU A 125 27.30 5.00 46.61
CA LEU A 125 27.32 5.59 45.27
C LEU A 125 26.01 5.24 44.57
N THR A 126 25.38 6.21 43.91
CA THR A 126 24.12 6.01 43.19
C THR A 126 24.19 6.69 41.85
N ASP A 127 23.75 6.00 40.81
CA ASP A 127 23.67 6.53 39.45
C ASP A 127 22.30 6.22 38.84
N PHE A 128 21.91 7.00 37.83
CA PHE A 128 20.61 6.93 37.18
C PHE A 128 20.74 6.87 35.66
N TYR A 129 20.09 5.87 35.09
CA TYR A 129 19.99 5.64 33.65
C TYR A 129 18.55 5.87 33.21
N SER A 130 18.39 6.40 32.00
CA SER A 130 17.09 6.61 31.39
C SER A 130 17.17 6.26 29.90
N MET A 131 16.17 5.55 29.40
CA MET A 131 16.05 5.20 27.99
C MET A 131 14.58 5.30 27.57
N ASP A 132 14.33 5.96 26.45
CA ASP A 132 13.00 5.96 25.82
C ASP A 132 12.84 4.66 25.02
N VAL A 133 11.75 3.94 25.31
CA VAL A 133 11.43 2.63 24.75
C VAL A 133 10.14 2.77 23.95
N GLN A 134 10.20 2.42 22.67
CA GLN A 134 9.05 2.39 21.79
C GLN A 134 8.57 0.95 21.64
N VAL A 135 7.47 0.61 22.30
CA VAL A 135 6.85 -0.71 22.20
C VAL A 135 5.89 -0.71 21.01
N LEU A 136 6.05 -1.68 20.12
CA LEU A 136 5.33 -1.80 18.85
C LEU A 136 4.61 -3.15 18.78
N ASP A 137 3.41 -3.13 18.21
CA ASP A 137 2.65 -4.33 17.89
C ASP A 137 3.27 -5.03 16.67
N ALA A 138 3.49 -6.34 16.79
CA ALA A 138 4.01 -7.17 15.70
C ALA A 138 2.97 -7.39 14.59
N ILE A 139 3.46 -7.45 13.36
CA ILE A 139 2.64 -7.74 12.19
C ILE A 139 2.33 -9.23 12.18
N LYS A 140 1.09 -9.58 12.53
CA LYS A 140 0.63 -10.98 12.61
C LYS A 140 -0.17 -11.42 11.38
N ASN A 141 -0.85 -10.49 10.71
CA ASN A 141 -1.75 -10.81 9.61
C ASN A 141 -1.79 -9.72 8.54
N ILE A 142 -2.12 -10.15 7.31
CA ILE A 142 -2.47 -9.29 6.18
C ILE A 142 -3.80 -9.82 5.66
N GLU A 143 -4.79 -8.94 5.53
CA GLU A 143 -6.15 -9.31 5.09
C GLU A 143 -6.54 -8.50 3.85
N LEU A 144 -6.94 -9.18 2.78
CA LEU A 144 -7.57 -8.52 1.62
C LEU A 144 -9.05 -8.25 1.94
N ARG A 145 -9.40 -6.98 2.14
CA ARG A 145 -10.78 -6.53 2.31
C ARG A 145 -11.35 -6.11 0.96
N GLY A 146 -12.11 -7.00 0.33
CA GLY A 146 -12.69 -6.75 -0.99
C GLY A 146 -13.69 -7.82 -1.42
N PRO A 147 -14.25 -7.70 -2.64
CA PRO A 147 -15.12 -8.72 -3.22
C PRO A 147 -14.36 -10.05 -3.44
N SER A 148 -15.12 -11.14 -3.55
CA SER A 148 -14.59 -12.48 -3.85
C SER A 148 -13.93 -12.57 -5.23
N ASP A 149 -14.34 -11.72 -6.15
CA ASP A 149 -13.91 -11.73 -7.54
C ASP A 149 -13.94 -10.32 -8.15
N TYR A 150 -13.05 -10.09 -9.11
CA TYR A 150 -12.85 -8.82 -9.81
C TYR A 150 -13.14 -8.97 -11.30
N GLU A 151 -13.35 -7.87 -12.01
CA GLU A 151 -13.64 -7.90 -13.45
C GLU A 151 -12.47 -7.37 -14.28
N VAL A 152 -12.27 -7.96 -15.47
CA VAL A 152 -11.30 -7.47 -16.46
C VAL A 152 -11.68 -6.07 -16.99
N SER A 153 -10.67 -5.31 -17.40
CA SER A 153 -10.80 -3.99 -18.04
C SER A 153 -11.51 -2.93 -17.19
N GLN A 154 -11.61 -3.15 -15.88
CA GLN A 154 -12.07 -2.17 -14.90
C GLN A 154 -10.91 -1.73 -14.01
N ASN A 155 -10.88 -0.45 -13.66
CA ASN A 155 -9.93 0.05 -12.68
C ASN A 155 -10.43 -0.34 -11.28
N THR A 156 -9.84 -1.40 -10.73
CA THR A 156 -10.23 -1.96 -9.44
C THR A 156 -9.29 -1.47 -8.34
N SER A 157 -9.85 -1.12 -7.18
CA SER A 157 -9.10 -0.73 -5.99
C SER A 157 -9.21 -1.83 -4.94
N MET A 158 -8.08 -2.46 -4.62
CA MET A 158 -7.96 -3.49 -3.59
C MET A 158 -7.43 -2.86 -2.31
N ALA A 159 -8.04 -3.18 -1.17
CA ALA A 159 -7.62 -2.71 0.14
C ALA A 159 -7.05 -3.88 0.96
N PHE A 160 -5.76 -3.83 1.27
CA PHE A 160 -5.10 -4.79 2.15
C PHE A 160 -4.95 -4.16 3.54
N HIS A 161 -5.60 -4.75 4.53
CA HIS A 161 -5.42 -4.39 5.92
C HIS A 161 -4.21 -5.10 6.49
N VAL A 162 -3.34 -4.39 7.20
CA VAL A 162 -2.13 -4.92 7.82
C VAL A 162 -2.17 -4.58 9.29
N ASP A 163 -2.10 -5.59 10.14
CA ASP A 163 -2.03 -5.38 11.59
C ASP A 163 -0.61 -4.93 12.02
N GLY A 164 -0.48 -4.46 13.26
CA GLY A 164 0.80 -4.02 13.82
C GLY A 164 1.00 -2.50 13.81
N SER A 165 2.07 -2.03 14.46
CA SER A 165 2.32 -0.60 14.61
C SER A 165 3.01 0.01 13.39
N PRO A 166 2.55 1.19 12.91
CA PRO A 166 3.23 1.96 11.88
C PRO A 166 4.51 2.65 12.40
N PRO A 167 5.45 3.03 11.50
CA PRO A 167 5.38 2.90 10.04
C PRO A 167 5.61 1.47 9.54
N ILE A 168 4.85 1.06 8.52
CA ILE A 168 4.96 -0.27 7.91
C ILE A 168 5.54 -0.12 6.50
N TRP A 169 6.66 -0.80 6.23
CA TRP A 169 7.22 -0.92 4.89
C TRP A 169 6.60 -2.11 4.16
N VAL A 170 5.97 -1.84 3.03
CA VAL A 170 5.32 -2.82 2.18
C VAL A 170 6.02 -2.92 0.84
N CYS A 171 6.43 -4.13 0.49
CA CYS A 171 7.06 -4.51 -0.77
C CYS A 171 6.11 -5.46 -1.47
N TRP A 172 5.48 -5.03 -2.57
CA TRP A 172 4.45 -5.80 -3.26
C TRP A 172 4.71 -5.91 -4.75
N ARG A 173 4.19 -6.97 -5.38
CA ARG A 173 4.27 -7.21 -6.84
C ARG A 173 3.25 -8.25 -7.30
N PHE A 174 2.76 -8.08 -8.53
CA PHE A 174 1.99 -9.12 -9.21
C PHE A 174 2.95 -10.14 -9.85
N LEU A 175 2.68 -11.42 -9.65
CA LEU A 175 3.46 -12.52 -10.20
C LEU A 175 2.97 -12.92 -11.58
N THR A 176 3.91 -13.17 -12.50
CA THR A 176 3.60 -13.78 -13.79
C THR A 176 3.36 -15.27 -13.59
N ASN A 177 2.20 -15.76 -14.05
CA ASN A 177 1.78 -17.17 -13.89
C ASN A 177 1.85 -17.71 -12.45
N CYS A 178 1.75 -16.84 -11.44
CA CYS A 178 1.87 -17.21 -10.01
C CYS A 178 3.21 -17.88 -9.63
N ILE A 179 4.29 -17.59 -10.37
CA ILE A 179 5.64 -18.10 -10.07
C ILE A 179 6.47 -16.95 -9.47
N PRO A 180 7.08 -17.13 -8.29
CA PRO A 180 7.96 -16.12 -7.71
C PRO A 180 9.27 -16.03 -8.49
N ASP A 181 9.60 -14.84 -8.99
CA ASP A 181 10.89 -14.54 -9.59
C ASP A 181 11.80 -13.89 -8.53
N MET A 182 12.96 -14.48 -8.23
CA MET A 182 13.88 -13.93 -7.23
C MET A 182 14.71 -12.75 -7.75
N SER A 183 14.73 -12.53 -9.07
CA SER A 183 15.50 -11.46 -9.71
C SER A 183 14.71 -10.16 -9.91
N ALA A 184 13.39 -10.24 -9.92
CA ALA A 184 12.52 -9.08 -10.06
C ALA A 184 12.34 -8.33 -8.74
N GLY A 185 12.52 -7.01 -8.75
CA GLY A 185 12.20 -6.14 -7.62
C GLY A 185 10.70 -6.06 -7.30
N CYS A 186 10.37 -5.38 -6.22
CA CYS A 186 8.98 -5.05 -5.83
C CYS A 186 8.77 -3.55 -5.78
N THR A 187 7.51 -3.12 -5.74
CA THR A 187 7.17 -1.74 -5.44
C THR A 187 7.18 -1.54 -3.93
N LEU A 188 8.06 -0.65 -3.45
CA LEU A 188 8.14 -0.30 -2.04
C LEU A 188 7.18 0.86 -1.73
N THR A 189 6.42 0.73 -0.66
CA THR A 189 5.47 1.74 -0.17
C THR A 189 5.54 1.77 1.35
N MET A 190 5.57 2.96 1.93
CA MET A 190 5.51 3.12 3.39
C MET A 190 4.10 3.51 3.79
N LEU A 191 3.56 2.85 4.81
CA LEU A 191 2.25 3.12 5.38
C LEU A 191 2.40 3.72 6.77
N TYR A 192 1.76 4.87 6.97
CA TYR A 192 1.56 5.47 8.30
C TYR A 192 0.23 5.04 8.93
N GLU A 193 -0.60 4.35 8.15
CA GLU A 193 -1.85 3.72 8.57
C GLU A 193 -1.77 2.20 8.32
N ASN A 194 -2.84 1.49 8.66
CA ASN A 194 -2.92 0.02 8.57
C ASN A 194 -3.57 -0.47 7.28
N THR A 195 -3.66 0.35 6.22
CA THR A 195 -4.31 -0.05 4.96
C THR A 195 -3.48 0.33 3.74
N LEU A 196 -3.09 -0.67 2.95
CA LEU A 196 -2.54 -0.49 1.61
C LEU A 196 -3.68 -0.47 0.59
N ARG A 197 -3.76 0.57 -0.23
CA ARG A 197 -4.66 0.62 -1.39
C ARG A 197 -3.90 0.43 -2.69
N LEU A 198 -4.26 -0.61 -3.43
CA LEU A 198 -3.66 -0.92 -4.73
C LEU A 198 -4.70 -0.76 -5.83
N ASN A 199 -4.43 0.14 -6.77
CA ASN A 199 -5.24 0.29 -7.98
C ASN A 199 -4.62 -0.53 -9.10
N HIS A 200 -5.42 -1.41 -9.70
CA HIS A 200 -4.96 -2.27 -10.79
C HIS A 200 -6.09 -2.53 -11.80
N THR A 201 -5.71 -2.67 -13.07
CA THR A 201 -6.62 -3.02 -14.16
C THR A 201 -6.19 -4.36 -14.76
N PHE A 202 -6.95 -5.40 -14.48
CA PHE A 202 -6.66 -6.74 -14.99
C PHE A 202 -7.02 -6.84 -16.48
N THR A 203 -6.11 -7.40 -17.29
CA THR A 203 -6.29 -7.55 -18.74
C THR A 203 -6.77 -8.94 -19.16
N SER A 204 -6.65 -9.93 -18.27
CA SER A 204 -7.01 -11.33 -18.53
C SER A 204 -7.83 -11.94 -17.39
N THR A 205 -8.67 -12.92 -17.72
CA THR A 205 -9.45 -13.69 -16.75
C THR A 205 -8.60 -14.80 -16.13
N GLY A 206 -8.95 -15.22 -14.92
CA GLY A 206 -8.28 -16.32 -14.21
C GLY A 206 -7.76 -15.90 -12.86
N VAL A 207 -6.78 -16.64 -12.35
CA VAL A 207 -6.13 -16.37 -11.06
C VAL A 207 -4.90 -15.52 -11.30
N HIS A 208 -4.83 -14.38 -10.60
CA HIS A 208 -3.68 -13.50 -10.54
C HIS A 208 -3.10 -13.55 -9.12
N CYS A 209 -1.79 -13.72 -8.99
CA CYS A 209 -1.16 -13.80 -7.68
C CYS A 209 -0.43 -12.51 -7.32
N LEU A 210 -0.68 -11.99 -6.13
CA LEU A 210 0.03 -10.85 -5.55
C LEU A 210 0.93 -11.32 -4.42
N ASP A 211 2.23 -11.12 -4.58
CA ASP A 211 3.23 -11.35 -3.54
C ASP A 211 3.40 -10.05 -2.75
N ILE A 212 3.29 -10.13 -1.42
CA ILE A 212 3.38 -8.99 -0.52
C ILE A 212 4.24 -9.35 0.69
N SER A 213 5.29 -8.55 0.91
CA SER A 213 6.13 -8.59 2.09
C SER A 213 5.94 -7.29 2.85
N VAL A 214 5.56 -7.40 4.12
CA VAL A 214 5.40 -6.28 5.04
C VAL A 214 6.41 -6.39 6.17
N ARG A 215 6.91 -5.26 6.65
CA ARG A 215 7.88 -5.18 7.74
C ARG A 215 7.65 -3.91 8.55
N ASN A 216 7.83 -4.00 9.87
CA ASN A 216 8.09 -2.85 10.74
C ASN A 216 9.43 -3.06 11.47
N ASP A 217 9.76 -2.23 12.45
CA ASP A 217 11.06 -2.30 13.13
C ASP A 217 11.25 -3.59 13.94
N ILE A 218 10.14 -4.22 14.36
CA ILE A 218 10.20 -5.39 15.23
C ILE A 218 9.83 -6.71 14.55
N SER A 219 9.11 -6.71 13.43
CA SER A 219 8.60 -7.92 12.77
C SER A 219 8.57 -7.82 11.24
N LYS A 220 8.52 -8.99 10.57
CA LYS A 220 8.36 -9.10 9.12
C LYS A 220 7.43 -10.27 8.80
N LEU A 221 6.49 -10.06 7.87
CA LEU A 221 5.58 -11.07 7.36
C LEU A 221 5.58 -11.05 5.83
N GLN A 222 5.56 -12.22 5.20
CA GLN A 222 5.39 -12.35 3.75
C GLN A 222 4.21 -13.28 3.46
N SER A 223 3.38 -12.88 2.50
CA SER A 223 2.21 -13.64 2.08
C SER A 223 1.97 -13.51 0.57
N SER A 224 1.20 -14.42 0.02
CA SER A 224 0.78 -14.40 -1.38
C SER A 224 -0.73 -14.54 -1.47
N PHE A 225 -1.37 -13.63 -2.21
CA PHE A 225 -2.83 -13.58 -2.37
C PHE A 225 -3.22 -14.03 -3.78
N SER A 226 -4.17 -14.96 -3.86
CA SER A 226 -4.80 -15.36 -5.12
C SER A 226 -6.05 -14.52 -5.38
N ILE A 227 -6.03 -13.74 -6.46
CA ILE A 227 -7.10 -12.83 -6.86
C ILE A 227 -7.79 -13.44 -8.08
N TYR A 228 -9.10 -13.71 -7.95
CA TYR A 228 -9.90 -14.27 -9.02
C TYR A 228 -10.51 -13.17 -9.88
N VAL A 229 -10.27 -13.23 -11.19
CA VAL A 229 -10.75 -12.24 -12.15
C VAL A 229 -11.63 -12.90 -13.21
N LYS A 230 -12.87 -12.41 -13.34
CA LYS A 230 -13.85 -12.89 -14.31
C LYS A 230 -14.05 -11.89 -15.46
N ARG A 231 -14.66 -12.39 -16.55
CA ARG A 231 -15.11 -11.52 -17.64
C ARG A 231 -16.30 -10.71 -17.15
N SER A 232 -16.33 -9.41 -17.48
CA SER A 232 -17.51 -8.59 -17.19
C SER A 232 -18.71 -9.09 -17.98
N ASN A 233 -19.80 -9.44 -17.29
CA ASN A 233 -21.05 -9.88 -17.91
C ASN A 233 -21.86 -8.71 -18.50
N ASN A 234 -21.50 -7.48 -18.16
CA ASN A 234 -22.27 -6.29 -18.52
C ASN A 234 -22.30 -6.04 -20.03
N THR A 235 -21.24 -6.39 -20.77
CA THR A 235 -21.17 -6.21 -22.23
C THR A 235 -22.24 -7.02 -22.96
N HIS A 236 -22.48 -8.26 -22.53
CA HIS A 236 -23.53 -9.10 -23.10
C HIS A 236 -24.93 -8.57 -22.75
N MET A 237 -25.13 -8.08 -21.54
CA MET A 237 -26.43 -7.55 -21.11
C MET A 237 -26.83 -6.29 -21.90
N PHE A 238 -25.92 -5.32 -22.08
CA PHE A 238 -26.20 -4.11 -22.87
C PHE A 238 -26.45 -4.42 -24.35
N PHE A 239 -25.72 -5.38 -24.92
CA PHE A 239 -25.95 -5.84 -26.29
C PHE A 239 -27.32 -6.51 -26.44
N ILE A 240 -27.67 -7.45 -25.55
CA ILE A 240 -28.98 -8.13 -25.55
C ILE A 240 -30.12 -7.12 -25.37
N LEU A 241 -29.99 -6.16 -24.46
CA LEU A 241 -31.01 -5.14 -24.22
C LEU A 241 -31.20 -4.23 -25.44
N SER A 242 -30.11 -3.86 -26.11
CA SER A 242 -30.15 -3.06 -27.35
C SER A 242 -30.80 -3.84 -28.48
N CYS A 243 -30.46 -5.12 -28.67
CA CYS A 243 -31.09 -6.00 -29.65
C CYS A 243 -32.59 -6.19 -29.38
N ALA A 244 -32.98 -6.40 -28.12
CA ALA A 244 -34.38 -6.53 -27.73
C ALA A 244 -35.17 -5.25 -28.02
N ALA A 245 -34.60 -4.07 -27.75
CA ALA A 245 -35.23 -2.78 -28.05
C ALA A 245 -35.47 -2.60 -29.56
N VAL A 246 -34.49 -2.96 -30.40
CA VAL A 246 -34.62 -2.91 -31.86
C VAL A 246 -35.72 -3.86 -32.33
N LEU A 247 -35.74 -5.11 -31.83
CA LEU A 247 -36.79 -6.08 -32.18
C LEU A 247 -38.18 -5.61 -31.78
N VAL A 248 -38.33 -5.04 -30.58
CA VAL A 248 -39.62 -4.50 -30.13
C VAL A 248 -40.07 -3.34 -31.02
N ALA A 249 -39.15 -2.45 -31.42
CA ALA A 249 -39.46 -1.35 -32.33
C ALA A 249 -39.89 -1.84 -33.72
N THR A 250 -39.19 -2.85 -34.28
CA THR A 250 -39.53 -3.40 -35.59
C THR A 250 -40.87 -4.15 -35.57
N PHE A 251 -41.14 -4.96 -34.54
CA PHE A 251 -42.45 -5.61 -34.40
C PHE A 251 -43.58 -4.62 -34.20
N SER A 252 -43.35 -3.55 -33.44
CA SER A 252 -44.33 -2.46 -33.29
C SER A 252 -44.62 -1.79 -34.65
N PHE A 253 -43.58 -1.51 -35.44
CA PHE A 253 -43.72 -0.92 -36.76
C PHE A 253 -44.45 -1.84 -37.76
N ILE A 254 -44.10 -3.13 -37.77
CA ILE A 254 -44.79 -4.14 -38.58
C ILE A 254 -46.26 -4.23 -38.18
N THR A 255 -46.57 -4.23 -36.89
CA THR A 255 -47.95 -4.26 -36.41
C THR A 255 -48.72 -3.02 -36.86
N VAL A 256 -48.11 -1.84 -36.80
CA VAL A 256 -48.72 -0.59 -37.30
C VAL A 256 -48.96 -0.63 -38.81
N ILE A 257 -48.06 -1.24 -39.60
CA ILE A 257 -48.23 -1.34 -41.06
C ILE A 257 -49.23 -2.45 -41.45
N ALA A 258 -49.14 -3.62 -40.84
CA ALA A 258 -49.96 -4.78 -41.17
C ALA A 258 -51.39 -4.64 -40.62
N CYS A 259 -51.57 -3.97 -39.48
CA CYS A 259 -52.87 -3.66 -38.90
C CYS A 259 -53.38 -2.27 -39.27
N ARG A 260 -52.73 -1.55 -40.20
CA ARG A 260 -53.36 -0.37 -40.82
C ARG A 260 -54.60 -0.87 -41.54
N PRO A 261 -55.82 -0.48 -41.12
CA PRO A 261 -57.00 -0.82 -41.88
C PRO A 261 -56.82 -0.20 -43.26
N LEU A 262 -56.95 -1.03 -44.31
CA LEU A 262 -57.06 -0.54 -45.67
C LEU A 262 -58.27 0.40 -45.68
N HIS A 263 -58.02 1.71 -45.60
CA HIS A 263 -59.07 2.71 -45.70
C HIS A 263 -59.59 2.63 -47.13
N HIS A 264 -60.60 1.78 -47.35
CA HIS A 264 -61.34 1.73 -48.59
C HIS A 264 -62.14 3.03 -48.64
N ASN A 265 -61.52 4.08 -49.20
CA ASN A 265 -62.16 5.36 -49.39
C ASN A 265 -63.22 5.19 -50.48
N LYS A 266 -64.44 4.88 -50.06
CA LYS A 266 -65.60 4.76 -50.94
C LYS A 266 -66.17 6.16 -51.19
N SER A 267 -65.54 6.90 -52.11
CA SER A 267 -66.08 8.06 -52.86
C SER A 267 -64.89 8.62 -53.65
N GLN A 268 -64.90 8.87 -54.96
CA GLN A 268 -65.96 9.27 -55.89
C GLN A 268 -65.54 8.78 -57.28
N ILE A 269 -66.51 8.36 -58.09
CA ILE A 269 -66.33 8.12 -59.51
C ILE A 269 -65.93 9.46 -60.16
N ALA A 270 -64.65 9.64 -60.48
CA ALA A 270 -64.23 10.61 -61.46
C ALA A 270 -64.44 9.99 -62.85
N ALA A 271 -65.66 10.14 -63.37
CA ALA A 271 -65.93 9.91 -64.78
C ALA A 271 -65.29 11.07 -65.57
N SER A 272 -64.03 10.90 -65.97
CA SER A 272 -63.46 11.67 -67.07
C SER A 272 -62.36 10.86 -67.75
N SER A 273 -62.78 9.91 -68.57
CA SER A 273 -62.01 9.50 -69.73
C SER A 273 -63.02 9.17 -70.83
N ASN A 274 -63.32 10.16 -71.66
CA ASN A 274 -64.15 9.99 -72.84
C ASN A 274 -63.34 9.22 -73.89
N ALA A 275 -63.25 7.90 -73.73
CA ALA A 275 -62.85 7.02 -74.82
C ALA A 275 -64.07 6.80 -75.72
N VAL A 276 -64.22 7.62 -76.75
CA VAL A 276 -65.21 7.39 -77.81
C VAL A 276 -64.71 6.20 -78.64
N PHE A 277 -65.39 5.06 -78.51
CA PHE A 277 -65.12 3.87 -79.28
C PHE A 277 -65.98 3.90 -80.55
N LEU A 278 -65.46 4.45 -81.65
CA LEU A 278 -66.09 4.32 -82.96
C LEU A 278 -65.70 2.97 -83.55
N LYS A 279 -66.62 2.01 -83.45
CA LYS A 279 -66.54 0.74 -84.18
C LYS A 279 -66.94 1.01 -85.63
N ASN A 280 -65.97 1.24 -86.51
CA ASN A 280 -66.22 1.13 -87.94
C ASN A 280 -66.46 -0.35 -88.26
N GLN A 281 -67.70 -0.65 -88.61
CA GLN A 281 -68.08 -1.89 -89.25
C GLN A 281 -67.69 -1.74 -90.71
N ASP A 282 -66.48 -2.17 -91.03
CA ASP A 282 -66.06 -2.82 -92.28
C ASP A 282 -64.55 -2.63 -92.52
N SER A 283 -63.92 -3.70 -93.01
CA SER A 283 -62.53 -3.87 -93.47
C SER A 283 -61.46 -4.27 -92.46
N ASP A 284 -60.80 -5.36 -92.84
CA ASP A 284 -59.70 -6.05 -92.17
C ASP A 284 -58.43 -5.19 -92.03
N TYR A 285 -57.61 -5.59 -91.06
CA TYR A 285 -56.23 -5.17 -90.77
C TYR A 285 -56.02 -3.79 -90.11
N GLN A 286 -55.60 -3.87 -88.83
CA GLN A 286 -54.73 -2.92 -88.12
C GLN A 286 -55.42 -1.72 -87.42
N SER A 287 -55.87 -1.92 -86.18
CA SER A 287 -56.25 -0.85 -85.26
C SER A 287 -55.01 -0.25 -84.58
N SER A 288 -54.63 0.98 -84.95
CA SER A 288 -53.60 1.77 -84.26
C SER A 288 -54.23 2.64 -83.16
N ILE A 289 -53.57 2.73 -82.01
CA ILE A 289 -54.02 3.57 -80.88
C ILE A 289 -53.13 4.81 -80.83
N LEU A 290 -53.73 5.98 -81.05
CA LEU A 290 -53.08 7.28 -80.90
C LEU A 290 -53.37 7.84 -79.50
N PHE A 291 -52.34 8.00 -78.67
CA PHE A 291 -52.47 8.67 -77.38
C PHE A 291 -52.02 10.14 -77.50
N ASN A 292 -52.95 11.07 -77.29
CA ASN A 292 -52.62 12.50 -77.17
C ASN A 292 -52.61 12.88 -75.68
N PHE A 293 -51.44 13.24 -75.14
CA PHE A 293 -51.29 13.64 -73.75
C PHE A 293 -51.33 15.17 -73.64
N SER A 294 -52.36 15.72 -73.00
CA SER A 294 -52.37 17.12 -72.56
C SER A 294 -51.42 17.30 -71.37
N LYS A 295 -50.42 18.19 -71.52
CA LYS A 295 -49.50 18.61 -70.46
C LYS A 295 -50.26 19.09 -69.22
N VAL A 296 -49.93 18.53 -68.06
CA VAL A 296 -50.26 19.10 -66.75
C VAL A 296 -48.96 19.45 -66.04
N GLU A 297 -48.96 20.64 -65.43
CA GLU A 297 -47.81 21.40 -64.96
C GLU A 297 -46.96 20.74 -63.88
N ARG A 298 -45.68 21.08 -63.97
CA ARG A 298 -44.54 20.62 -63.18
C ARG A 298 -44.40 21.51 -61.94
N GLY A 299 -44.73 20.98 -60.77
CA GLY A 299 -44.32 21.54 -59.47
C GLY A 299 -42.96 20.97 -59.06
N GLU A 300 -42.01 21.88 -58.84
CA GLU A 300 -40.57 21.77 -58.56
C GLU A 300 -40.08 20.56 -57.72
N LYS A 301 -39.02 19.91 -58.22
CA LYS A 301 -38.05 19.13 -57.42
C LYS A 301 -36.67 19.74 -57.63
N GLU A 302 -36.07 20.25 -56.57
CA GLU A 302 -34.65 20.62 -56.52
C GLU A 302 -33.80 19.36 -56.22
N PRO A 303 -32.65 19.13 -56.88
CA PRO A 303 -31.96 17.83 -56.85
C PRO A 303 -30.95 17.71 -55.69
N LEU A 304 -30.87 16.49 -55.14
CA LEU A 304 -29.81 16.06 -54.22
C LEU A 304 -28.47 15.94 -54.97
N LEU A 305 -27.43 16.63 -54.48
CA LEU A 305 -26.06 16.49 -54.94
C LEU A 305 -25.52 15.08 -54.64
N LEU A 306 -25.12 14.39 -55.71
CA LEU A 306 -24.47 13.09 -55.72
C LEU A 306 -22.95 13.30 -55.56
N GLN A 307 -22.34 12.79 -54.49
CA GLN A 307 -20.89 12.81 -54.32
C GLN A 307 -20.31 11.47 -54.82
N TYR A 308 -19.66 11.49 -55.98
CA TYR A 308 -18.97 10.34 -56.56
C TYR A 308 -17.56 10.22 -55.97
N GLY A 309 -17.20 9.01 -55.54
CA GLY A 309 -15.83 8.62 -55.24
C GLY A 309 -15.00 8.46 -56.52
N SER A 310 -13.75 8.91 -56.48
CA SER A 310 -12.77 8.74 -57.55
C SER A 310 -12.03 7.41 -57.38
N GLN A 311 -12.13 6.55 -58.39
CA GLN A 311 -11.22 5.42 -58.63
C GLN A 311 -9.94 5.88 -59.35
N TYR A 312 -8.88 5.14 -59.05
CA TYR A 312 -7.58 4.98 -59.69
C TYR A 312 -7.46 5.32 -61.19
N SER A 313 -6.27 5.82 -61.56
CA SER A 313 -5.72 5.73 -62.91
C SER A 313 -4.25 5.29 -62.86
N SER A 314 -4.00 4.26 -63.67
CA SER A 314 -2.78 3.69 -64.28
C SER A 314 -1.38 4.16 -63.89
#